data_AF-A0A7W1DS08-F1
#
_entry.id   AF-A0A7W1DS08-F1
#
_cell.length_a   1.000
_cell.length_b   1.000
_cell.length_c   1.000
_cell.angle_alpha   90.00
_cell.angle_beta   90.00
_cell.angle_gamma   90.00
#
_symmetry.space_group_name_H-M   'P 1'
#
loop_
_entity.id
_entity.type
_entity.pdbx_description
1 polymer ?
#
loop_
_entity_poly.entity_id
_entity_poly.type
_entity_poly.pdbx_seq_one_letter_code
_entity_poly.pdbx_strand_id
1 'polypeptide(L)'
;MTFSERNSKWRQSVLCLLFCTATIVAAVPALAQERARVFLDCRACDFNYLRQEIQFVDYVRDRTDADVHVLATTQRTGAGGTEYVFKFIGLGRFAGVNDELKFTAQQTSTTEERRIG
;
A
#
# COMPACT_ATOMS: atom_id res chain seq x y z
N MET A 1 -38.79 5.47 -72.21
CA MET A 1 -37.66 6.28 -71.73
C MET A 1 -37.88 6.56 -70.25
N THR A 2 -36.98 6.06 -69.43
CA THR A 2 -37.15 5.74 -68.01
C THR A 2 -36.89 6.94 -67.10
N PHE A 3 -37.90 7.33 -66.33
CA PHE A 3 -37.81 8.27 -65.22
C PHE A 3 -37.37 7.52 -63.95
N SER A 4 -36.06 7.36 -63.73
CA SER A 4 -35.54 6.71 -62.52
C SER A 4 -34.04 6.97 -62.36
N GLU A 5 -33.62 8.15 -61.91
CA GLU A 5 -32.20 8.37 -61.56
C GLU A 5 -31.91 9.65 -60.75
N ARG A 6 -32.66 9.93 -59.68
CA ARG A 6 -32.33 11.06 -58.79
C ARG A 6 -32.46 10.83 -57.29
N ASN A 7 -32.45 9.57 -56.83
CA ASN A 7 -32.79 9.24 -55.43
C ASN A 7 -31.78 8.33 -54.70
N SER A 8 -30.47 8.35 -55.01
CA SER A 8 -29.50 7.43 -54.35
C SER A 8 -28.42 8.08 -53.47
N LYS A 9 -28.13 9.38 -53.58
CA LYS A 9 -26.96 9.97 -52.89
C LYS A 9 -27.20 10.45 -51.46
N TRP A 10 -28.43 10.58 -50.99
CA TRP A 10 -28.72 11.05 -49.61
C TRP A 10 -29.06 9.93 -48.62
N ARG A 11 -29.17 8.68 -49.09
CA ARG A 11 -29.44 7.51 -48.22
C ARG A 11 -28.17 6.85 -47.66
N GLN A 12 -26.99 7.19 -48.18
CA GLN A 12 -25.70 6.65 -47.72
C GLN A 12 -25.05 7.44 -46.59
N SER A 13 -25.47 8.68 -46.32
CA SER A 13 -24.83 9.54 -45.33
C SER A 13 -25.45 9.46 -43.92
N VAL A 14 -26.61 8.82 -43.77
CA VAL A 14 -27.31 8.72 -42.47
C VAL A 14 -27.16 7.34 -41.82
N LEU A 15 -26.78 6.31 -42.59
CA LEU A 15 -26.67 4.94 -42.07
C LEU A 15 -25.39 4.62 -41.27
N CYS A 16 -24.38 5.51 -41.28
CA CYS A 16 -23.14 5.31 -40.50
C CYS A 16 -23.18 5.98 -39.12
N LEU A 17 -24.18 6.83 -38.83
CA LEU A 17 -24.32 7.50 -37.54
C LEU A 17 -25.11 6.71 -36.48
N LEU A 18 -25.66 5.54 -36.84
CA LEU A 18 -26.51 4.72 -35.95
C LEU A 18 -25.90 3.37 -35.54
N PHE A 19 -24.67 3.06 -35.97
CA PHE A 19 -24.03 1.75 -35.73
C PHE A 19 -22.68 1.84 -34.99
N CYS A 20 -22.46 2.90 -34.21
CA CYS A 20 -21.27 3.01 -33.36
C CYS A 20 -21.58 3.63 -32.00
N THR A 21 -22.67 3.22 -31.36
CA THR A 21 -22.75 3.30 -29.89
C THR A 21 -22.29 1.96 -29.32
N ALA A 22 -21.05 1.59 -29.62
CA ALA A 22 -20.36 0.60 -28.82
C ALA A 22 -20.07 1.28 -27.47
N THR A 23 -20.87 0.95 -26.46
CA THR A 23 -20.56 1.31 -25.08
C THR A 23 -19.25 0.61 -24.71
N ILE A 24 -18.15 1.36 -24.74
CA ILE A 24 -16.88 0.92 -24.18
C ILE A 24 -17.09 0.81 -22.68
N VAL A 25 -17.25 -0.41 -22.16
CA VAL A 25 -17.06 -0.68 -20.75
C VAL A 25 -15.56 -0.59 -20.51
N ALA A 26 -15.10 0.55 -20.00
CA ALA A 26 -13.74 0.65 -19.49
C ALA A 26 -13.64 -0.26 -18.26
N ALA A 27 -12.90 -1.37 -18.39
CA ALA A 27 -12.48 -2.14 -17.23
C ALA A 27 -11.53 -1.24 -16.44
N VAL A 28 -12.00 -0.67 -15.34
CA VAL A 28 -11.14 -0.05 -14.34
C VAL A 28 -10.18 -1.16 -13.88
N PRO A 29 -8.86 -1.04 -14.12
CA PRO A 29 -7.93 -1.95 -13.49
C PRO A 29 -8.17 -1.80 -11.99
N ALA A 30 -8.54 -2.90 -11.32
CA ALA A 30 -8.48 -2.91 -9.87
C ALA A 30 -7.04 -2.51 -9.54
N LEU A 31 -6.87 -1.31 -8.96
CA LEU A 31 -5.60 -0.92 -8.37
C LEU A 31 -5.33 -2.00 -7.33
N ALA A 32 -4.50 -2.98 -7.70
CA ALA A 32 -3.96 -3.90 -6.74
C ALA A 32 -3.28 -2.99 -5.71
N GLN A 33 -3.86 -2.92 -4.51
CA GLN A 33 -3.27 -2.16 -3.42
C GLN A 33 -1.93 -2.85 -3.14
N GLU A 34 -0.87 -2.34 -3.76
CA GLU A 34 0.44 -2.95 -3.71
C GLU A 34 0.94 -2.81 -2.28
N ARG A 35 0.88 -3.92 -1.54
CA ARG A 35 1.28 -3.99 -0.13
C ARG A 35 2.69 -3.45 0.03
N ALA A 36 2.92 -2.71 1.10
CA ALA A 36 4.25 -2.18 1.38
C ALA A 36 5.20 -3.34 1.70
N ARG A 37 6.36 -3.37 1.04
CA ARG A 37 7.43 -4.32 1.36
C ARG A 37 8.22 -3.77 2.54
N VAL A 38 8.19 -4.47 3.66
CA VAL A 38 8.75 -4.02 4.93
C VAL A 38 9.93 -4.89 5.32
N PHE A 39 11.08 -4.26 5.53
CA PHE A 39 12.21 -4.86 6.21
C PHE A 39 12.18 -4.44 7.68
N LEU A 40 12.14 -5.42 8.59
CA LEU A 40 12.07 -5.18 10.02
C LEU A 40 13.43 -5.49 10.67
N ASP A 41 14.14 -4.44 11.08
CA ASP A 41 15.34 -4.52 11.89
C ASP A 41 14.95 -4.43 13.37
N CYS A 42 14.82 -5.60 13.99
CA CYS A 42 14.57 -5.73 15.41
C CYS A 42 15.32 -6.93 15.99
N ARG A 43 16.13 -6.69 17.03
CA ARG A 43 16.93 -7.75 17.67
C ARG A 43 16.16 -8.64 18.64
N ALA A 44 15.08 -8.14 19.25
CA ALA A 44 14.37 -8.81 20.34
C ALA A 44 12.84 -8.86 20.11
N CYS A 45 12.40 -8.86 18.86
CA CYS A 45 10.98 -8.96 18.50
C CYS A 45 10.57 -10.41 18.21
N ASP A 46 9.31 -10.74 18.55
CA ASP A 46 8.69 -11.98 18.07
C ASP A 46 8.17 -11.77 16.64
N PHE A 47 8.97 -12.20 15.67
CA PHE A 47 8.62 -12.13 14.25
C PHE A 47 7.42 -13.01 13.86
N ASN A 48 7.10 -14.05 14.63
CA ASN A 48 5.94 -14.88 14.34
C ASN A 48 4.66 -14.14 14.74
N TYR A 49 4.67 -13.52 15.92
CA TYR A 49 3.57 -12.69 16.39
C TYR A 49 3.27 -11.54 15.41
N LEU A 50 4.29 -10.79 15.01
CA LEU A 50 4.11 -9.65 14.09
C LEU A 50 3.54 -10.08 12.73
N ARG A 51 3.98 -11.20 12.16
CA ARG A 51 3.44 -11.71 10.90
C ARG A 51 2.00 -12.20 11.00
N GLN A 52 1.57 -12.64 12.17
CA GLN A 52 0.20 -13.10 12.40
C GLN A 52 -0.76 -11.93 12.58
N GLU A 53 -0.35 -10.88 13.29
CA GLU A 53 -1.21 -9.72 13.57
C GLU A 53 -1.22 -8.69 12.44
N ILE A 54 -0.08 -8.47 11.78
CA ILE A 54 0.10 -7.42 10.78
C ILE A 54 0.16 -8.05 9.40
N GLN A 55 -1.00 -8.38 8.84
CA GLN A 55 -1.12 -9.10 7.56
C GLN A 55 -1.28 -8.19 6.34
N PHE A 56 -1.26 -6.87 6.50
CA PHE A 56 -1.45 -5.93 5.39
C PHE A 56 -0.13 -5.49 4.71
N VAL A 57 1.03 -5.89 5.24
CA VAL A 57 2.36 -5.60 4.67
C VAL A 57 3.10 -6.88 4.28
N ASP A 58 3.96 -6.81 3.28
CA ASP A 58 4.80 -7.94 2.88
C ASP A 58 6.17 -7.85 3.53
N TYR A 59 6.52 -8.84 4.36
CA TYR A 59 7.81 -8.87 5.05
C TYR A 59 8.92 -9.38 4.13
N VAL A 60 9.95 -8.57 3.92
CA VAL A 60 11.14 -8.94 3.14
C VAL A 60 12.32 -9.21 4.05
N ARG A 61 13.23 -10.09 3.61
CA ARG A 61 14.44 -10.47 4.36
C ARG A 61 15.65 -9.61 4.03
N ASP A 62 15.70 -9.06 2.82
CA ASP A 62 16.75 -8.14 2.40
C ASP A 62 16.25 -6.69 2.51
N ARG A 63 17.13 -5.81 2.98
CA ARG A 63 16.88 -4.38 3.06
C ARG A 63 16.76 -3.73 1.68
N THR A 64 17.41 -4.29 0.64
CA THR A 64 17.42 -3.70 -0.71
C THR A 64 16.09 -3.86 -1.43
N ASP A 65 15.30 -4.86 -1.04
CA ASP A 65 14.00 -5.18 -1.63
C ASP A 65 12.84 -4.48 -0.91
N ALA A 66 13.13 -3.73 0.15
CA ALA A 66 12.14 -3.07 0.98
C ALA A 66 11.74 -1.70 0.43
N ASP A 67 10.45 -1.38 0.57
CA ASP A 67 9.95 -0.02 0.40
C ASP A 67 10.01 0.76 1.72
N VAL A 68 10.02 0.07 2.86
CA VAL A 68 10.13 0.67 4.20
C VAL A 68 11.07 -0.16 5.06
N HIS A 69 12.07 0.49 5.65
CA HIS A 69 12.91 -0.08 6.69
C HIS A 69 12.39 0.38 8.06
N VAL A 70 11.90 -0.57 8.86
CA VAL A 70 11.47 -0.34 10.23
C VAL A 70 12.59 -0.73 11.17
N LEU A 71 13.14 0.24 11.89
CA LEU A 71 14.14 0.02 12.93
C LEU A 71 13.47 0.14 14.30
N ALA A 72 13.41 -0.97 15.03
CA ALA A 72 12.86 -1.03 16.38
C ALA A 72 14.00 -1.09 17.41
N THR A 73 14.05 -0.10 18.30
CA THR A 73 15.07 0.00 19.35
C THR A 73 14.42 0.21 20.71
N THR A 74 15.11 -0.22 21.76
CA THR A 74 14.67 -0.04 23.15
C THR A 74 15.76 0.63 23.98
N GLN A 75 15.35 1.51 24.89
CA GLN A 75 16.23 2.24 25.78
C GLN A 75 15.65 2.24 27.21
N ARG A 76 16.52 2.07 28.22
CA ARG A 76 16.12 2.14 29.63
C ARG A 76 15.88 3.61 30.00
N THR A 77 14.76 3.92 30.67
CA THR A 77 14.51 5.30 31.14
C THR A 77 15.05 5.51 32.56
N GLY A 78 15.35 6.76 32.92
CA GLY A 78 15.82 7.11 34.26
C GLY A 78 14.83 6.78 35.39
N ALA A 79 13.54 6.64 35.06
CA ALA A 79 12.48 6.24 35.99
C ALA A 79 12.29 4.72 36.12
N GLY A 80 13.22 3.91 35.59
CA GLY A 80 13.16 2.45 35.65
C GLY A 80 12.28 1.78 34.60
N GLY A 81 11.66 2.56 33.70
CA GLY A 81 10.86 2.08 32.58
C GLY A 81 11.68 1.72 31.34
N THR A 82 10.99 1.52 30.21
CA THR A 82 11.60 1.28 28.91
C THR A 82 10.93 2.13 27.85
N GLU A 83 11.72 2.89 27.11
CA GLU A 83 11.30 3.57 25.90
C GLU A 83 11.52 2.65 24.70
N TYR A 84 10.49 2.52 23.89
CA TYR A 84 10.47 1.86 22.60
C TYR A 84 10.44 2.93 21.51
N VAL A 85 11.35 2.83 20.55
CA VAL A 85 11.41 3.75 19.41
C VAL A 85 11.35 2.94 18.13
N PHE A 86 10.36 3.22 17.30
CA PHE A 86 10.17 2.66 15.97
C PHE A 86 10.43 3.75 14.95
N LYS A 87 11.47 3.59 14.14
CA LYS A 87 11.78 4.48 13.03
C LYS A 87 11.34 3.84 11.72
N PHE A 88 10.51 4.55 10.97
CA PHE A 88 10.06 4.18 9.63
C PHE A 88 10.90 4.96 8.63
N ILE A 89 11.76 4.26 7.91
CA ILE A 89 12.68 4.85 6.93
C ILE A 89 12.19 4.45 5.55
N GLY A 90 11.68 5.42 4.79
CA GLY A 90 11.20 5.17 3.44
C GLY A 90 12.34 4.88 2.47
N LEU A 91 12.18 3.82 1.69
CA LEU A 91 13.10 3.35 0.65
C LEU A 91 12.34 3.22 -0.69
N GLY A 92 13.07 3.16 -1.80
CA GLY A 92 12.47 2.97 -3.13
C GLY A 92 11.37 4.00 -3.41
N ARG A 93 10.11 3.52 -3.55
CA ARG A 93 8.94 4.36 -3.83
C ARG A 93 8.53 5.31 -2.69
N PHE A 94 8.97 5.05 -1.45
CA PHE A 94 8.73 5.92 -0.31
C PHE A 94 9.98 6.72 0.11
N ALA A 95 11.01 6.78 -0.75
CA ALA A 95 12.24 7.50 -0.43
C ALA A 95 11.96 8.96 0.00
N GLY A 96 12.52 9.35 1.15
CA GLY A 96 12.35 10.68 1.75
C GLY A 96 11.13 10.82 2.67
N VAL A 97 10.24 9.82 2.71
CA VAL A 97 9.14 9.76 3.69
C VAL A 97 9.63 8.98 4.89
N ASN A 98 9.84 9.67 6.01
CA ASN A 98 10.29 9.06 7.26
C ASN A 98 9.35 9.44 8.39
N ASP A 99 9.21 8.54 9.36
CA ASP A 99 8.42 8.76 10.57
C ASP A 99 9.07 8.11 11.79
N GLU A 100 8.71 8.57 12.98
CA GLU A 100 9.20 8.04 14.24
C GLU A 100 8.06 7.93 15.26
N LEU A 101 7.84 6.72 15.76
CA LEU A 101 6.91 6.44 16.83
C LEU A 101 7.68 6.12 18.12
N LYS A 102 7.26 6.72 19.22
CA LYS A 102 7.80 6.46 20.56
C LYS A 102 6.72 5.99 21.51
N PHE A 103 7.02 4.95 22.27
CA PHE A 103 6.16 4.44 23.32
C PHE A 103 7.00 4.21 24.58
N THR A 104 6.51 4.66 25.75
CA THR A 104 7.22 4.45 27.02
C THR A 104 6.41 3.54 27.93
N ALA A 105 6.96 2.36 28.20
CA ALA A 105 6.46 1.45 29.22
C ALA A 105 7.02 1.82 30.60
N GLN A 106 6.15 1.88 31.59
CA GLN A 106 6.54 2.10 32.99
C GLN A 106 7.19 0.82 33.57
N GLN A 107 7.89 0.97 34.69
CA GLN A 107 8.48 -0.19 35.39
C GLN A 107 7.41 -1.19 35.85
N THR A 108 6.20 -0.72 36.14
CA THR A 108 5.07 -1.52 36.59
C THR A 108 4.28 -2.14 35.44
N SER A 109 4.58 -1.79 34.18
CA SER A 109 3.88 -2.34 33.02
C SER A 109 4.17 -3.83 32.86
N THR A 110 3.10 -4.61 32.77
CA THR A 110 3.15 -6.04 32.47
C THR A 110 3.62 -6.30 31.03
N THR A 111 4.05 -7.52 30.74
CA THR A 111 4.46 -7.91 29.37
C THR A 111 3.37 -7.66 28.33
N GLU A 112 2.10 -7.90 28.70
CA GLU A 112 0.97 -7.71 27.79
C GLU A 112 0.68 -6.24 27.52
N GLU A 113 0.69 -5.39 28.56
CA GLU A 113 0.53 -3.93 28.41
C GLU A 113 1.63 -3.34 27.51
N ARG A 114 2.84 -3.88 27.57
CA ARG A 114 3.95 -3.47 26.70
C ARG A 114 3.77 -3.92 25.25
N ARG A 115 2.99 -4.97 25.01
CA ARG A 115 2.72 -5.53 23.68
C ARG A 115 1.62 -4.77 22.93
N ILE A 116 0.62 -4.27 23.65
CA ILE A 116 -0.52 -3.53 23.11
C ILE A 116 -0.31 -2.01 23.02
N GLY A 117 0.81 -1.53 23.55
CA GLY A 117 1.12 -0.10 23.75
C GLY A 117 1.20 0.74 22.49
#